data_AF-A0A170SIR2-F1
#
_entry.id   AF-A0A170SIR2-F1
#
_cell.length_a   1.000
_cell.length_b   1.000
_cell.length_c   1.000
_cell.angle_alpha   90.00
_cell.angle_beta   90.00
_cell.angle_gamma   90.00
#
_symmetry.space_group_name_H-M   'P 1'
#
loop_
_entity.id
_entity.type
_entity.pdbx_description
1 polymer ?
#
loop_
_entity_poly.entity_id
_entity_poly.type
_entity_poly.pdbx_seq_one_letter_code
_entity_poly.pdbx_strand_id
1 'polypeptide(L)'
;MHFFGRYVQAQQNNWAGRYYNSSDEVSDRIFTIGVVYKNRSNQLVINTKKSYDLSHADDLIIHATKAYKALAKNINLTNNRFCLYDHDNIAYALVASKDAVVTFFADLTPNCRAGEGKCNCIKDVAS
;
A
#
# COMPACT_ATOMS: atom_id res chain seq x y z
N MET A 1 7.57 -1.11 0.34
CA MET A 1 7.67 -1.25 -1.12
C MET A 1 6.43 -2.03 -1.55
N HIS A 2 5.57 -1.41 -2.35
CA HIS A 2 4.22 -1.94 -2.66
C HIS A 2 3.85 -1.81 -4.15
N PHE A 3 4.82 -1.47 -4.99
CA PHE A 3 4.66 -1.36 -6.44
C PHE A 3 5.43 -2.51 -7.10
N PHE A 4 4.78 -3.24 -8.01
CA PHE A 4 5.36 -4.41 -8.67
C PHE A 4 6.69 -4.11 -9.36
N GLY A 5 6.80 -3.02 -10.13
CA GLY A 5 8.04 -2.69 -10.83
C GLY A 5 9.23 -2.47 -9.88
N ARG A 6 8.99 -1.92 -8.68
CA ARG A 6 10.04 -1.77 -7.65
C ARG A 6 10.44 -3.11 -7.04
N TYR A 7 9.51 -4.05 -6.93
CA TYR A 7 9.84 -5.42 -6.50
C TYR A 7 10.70 -6.14 -7.53
N VAL A 8 10.34 -6.07 -8.81
CA VAL A 8 11.14 -6.64 -9.91
C VAL A 8 12.54 -6.03 -9.92
N GLN A 9 12.66 -4.70 -9.82
CA GLN A 9 13.96 -4.03 -9.71
C GLN A 9 14.77 -4.54 -8.51
N ALA A 10 14.13 -4.79 -7.37
CA ALA A 10 14.79 -5.26 -6.17
C ALA A 10 15.31 -6.70 -6.30
N GLN A 11 14.57 -7.55 -7.02
CA GLN A 11 15.02 -8.90 -7.37
C GLN A 11 16.20 -8.85 -8.34
N GLN A 12 16.11 -8.06 -9.42
CA GLN A 12 17.19 -7.89 -10.39
C GLN A 12 18.50 -7.40 -9.75
N ASN A 13 18.39 -6.55 -8.74
CA ASN A 13 19.53 -6.01 -7.99
C ASN A 13 19.94 -6.88 -6.78
N ASN A 14 19.40 -8.09 -6.63
CA ASN A 14 19.77 -9.07 -5.58
C ASN A 14 19.64 -8.57 -4.13
N TRP A 15 18.65 -7.73 -3.84
CA TRP A 15 18.35 -7.27 -2.47
C TRP A 15 16.93 -7.54 -2.00
N ALA A 16 16.09 -8.16 -2.84
CA ALA A 16 14.83 -8.77 -2.42
C ALA A 16 14.57 -10.08 -3.17
N GLY A 17 13.74 -10.95 -2.60
CA GLY A 17 13.35 -12.23 -3.18
C GLY A 17 12.02 -12.72 -2.61
N ARG A 18 11.47 -13.75 -3.25
CA ARG A 18 10.24 -14.42 -2.79
C ARG A 18 10.55 -15.21 -1.52
N TYR A 19 9.66 -15.14 -0.52
CA TYR A 19 9.68 -16.00 0.66
C TYR A 19 8.40 -16.85 0.71
N TYR A 20 8.46 -18.09 0.22
CA TYR A 20 7.27 -18.95 0.10
C TYR A 20 6.58 -19.14 1.46
N ASN A 21 5.29 -18.80 1.52
CA ASN A 21 4.46 -18.84 2.70
C ASN A 21 3.04 -19.27 2.31
N SER A 22 2.29 -19.88 3.23
CA SER A 22 0.90 -20.32 2.99
C SER A 22 -0.12 -19.18 2.98
N SER A 23 0.26 -17.98 3.42
CA SER A 23 -0.61 -16.79 3.48
C SER A 23 -0.62 -15.95 2.21
N ASP A 24 -0.17 -16.53 1.09
CA ASP A 24 -0.21 -15.88 -0.20
C ASP A 24 -1.65 -15.73 -0.70
N GLU A 25 -1.98 -14.56 -1.25
CA GLU A 25 -3.28 -14.25 -1.83
C GLU A 25 -3.03 -13.55 -3.17
N VAL A 26 -3.64 -14.02 -4.26
CA VAL A 26 -3.44 -13.46 -5.60
C VAL A 26 -4.80 -13.21 -6.26
N SER A 27 -4.98 -12.02 -6.81
CA SER A 27 -6.07 -11.66 -7.70
C SER A 27 -5.52 -11.16 -9.04
N ASP A 28 -6.41 -10.82 -9.97
CA ASP A 28 -6.04 -10.34 -11.31
C ASP A 28 -5.17 -9.06 -11.29
N ARG A 29 -5.27 -8.25 -10.22
CA ARG A 29 -4.60 -6.93 -10.12
C ARG A 29 -3.68 -6.80 -8.92
N ILE A 30 -3.98 -7.47 -7.82
CA ILE A 30 -3.23 -7.36 -6.57
C ILE A 30 -2.71 -8.74 -6.18
N PHE A 31 -1.46 -8.82 -5.76
CA PHE A 31 -0.94 -10.01 -5.12
C PHE A 31 -0.32 -9.66 -3.77
N THR A 32 -0.57 -10.50 -2.80
CA THR A 32 -0.03 -10.45 -1.47
C THR A 32 0.81 -11.68 -1.24
N ILE A 33 2.12 -11.49 -1.07
CA ILE A 33 3.09 -12.60 -0.98
C ILE A 33 4.10 -12.35 0.13
N GLY A 34 4.73 -13.42 0.59
CA GLY A 34 5.93 -13.32 1.42
C GLY A 34 7.15 -12.79 0.65
N VAL A 35 7.93 -11.91 1.25
CA VAL A 35 9.16 -11.33 0.68
C VAL A 35 10.28 -11.33 1.70
N VAL A 36 11.46 -11.74 1.26
CA VAL A 36 12.72 -11.57 1.98
C VAL A 36 13.51 -10.43 1.34
N TYR A 37 14.11 -9.53 2.14
CA TYR A 37 14.90 -8.42 1.62
C TYR A 37 16.03 -8.02 2.57
N LYS A 38 17.05 -7.35 2.03
CA LYS A 38 18.14 -6.76 2.81
C LYS A 38 17.72 -5.39 3.35
N ASN A 39 17.80 -5.18 4.65
CA ASN A 39 17.59 -3.86 5.26
C ASN A 39 18.83 -2.95 5.09
N ARG A 40 18.79 -1.73 5.63
CA ARG A 40 19.90 -0.76 5.56
C ARG A 40 21.20 -1.26 6.20
N SER A 41 21.09 -2.19 7.14
CA SER A 41 22.22 -2.83 7.83
C SER A 41 22.64 -4.15 7.17
N ASN A 42 22.18 -4.41 5.94
CA ASN A 42 22.45 -5.63 5.17
C ASN A 42 21.96 -6.94 5.83
N GLN A 43 21.04 -6.86 6.78
CA GLN A 43 20.41 -8.03 7.40
C GLN A 43 19.22 -8.48 6.57
N LEU A 44 19.01 -9.79 6.50
CA LEU A 44 17.82 -10.37 5.88
C LEU A 44 16.62 -10.17 6.80
N VAL A 45 15.57 -9.57 6.25
CA VAL A 45 14.29 -9.37 6.89
C VAL A 45 13.23 -10.11 6.08
N ILE A 46 12.43 -10.91 6.77
CA ILE A 46 11.27 -11.58 6.19
C ILE A 46 10.03 -10.77 6.52
N ASN A 47 9.23 -10.49 5.49
CA ASN A 47 7.86 -10.04 5.67
C ASN A 47 6.95 -11.08 5.02
N THR A 48 6.14 -11.75 5.83
CA THR A 48 5.32 -12.89 5.42
C THR A 48 4.09 -12.49 4.60
N LYS A 49 3.72 -11.21 4.59
CA LYS A 49 2.53 -10.67 3.91
C LYS A 49 2.79 -9.26 3.37
N LYS A 50 3.26 -9.16 2.13
CA LYS A 50 3.44 -7.90 1.38
C LYS A 50 2.56 -7.86 0.15
N SER A 51 1.73 -6.84 0.09
CA SER A 51 0.82 -6.58 -1.03
C SER A 51 1.45 -5.67 -2.08
N TYR A 52 1.19 -5.99 -3.33
CA TYR A 52 1.69 -5.33 -4.53
C TYR A 52 0.58 -5.16 -5.54
N ASP A 53 0.50 -3.97 -6.12
CA ASP A 53 -0.38 -3.67 -7.23
C ASP A 53 0.37 -3.84 -8.56
N LEU A 54 -0.26 -4.54 -9.51
CA LEU A 54 0.25 -4.78 -10.86
C LEU A 54 0.05 -3.58 -11.80
N SER A 55 -0.68 -2.54 -11.38
CA SER A 55 -0.87 -1.30 -12.14
C SER A 55 0.45 -0.59 -12.41
N HIS A 56 0.47 0.29 -13.41
CA HIS A 56 1.62 1.14 -13.68
C HIS A 56 1.82 2.17 -12.55
N ALA A 57 3.05 2.69 -12.43
CA ALA A 57 3.40 3.58 -11.33
C ALA A 57 2.65 4.93 -11.39
N ASP A 58 2.36 5.41 -12.60
CA ASP A 58 1.57 6.61 -12.86
C ASP A 58 0.13 6.46 -12.37
N ASP A 59 -0.53 5.32 -12.64
CA ASP A 59 -1.87 5.01 -12.12
C ASP A 59 -1.89 5.06 -10.59
N LEU A 60 -0.90 4.44 -9.94
CA LEU A 60 -0.77 4.43 -8.48
C LEU A 60 -0.58 5.83 -7.90
N ILE A 61 0.22 6.68 -8.56
CA ILE A 61 0.44 8.07 -8.12
C ILE A 61 -0.86 8.88 -8.26
N ILE A 62 -1.62 8.68 -9.34
CA ILE A 62 -2.92 9.33 -9.56
C ILE A 62 -3.89 8.91 -8.45
N HIS A 63 -3.98 7.61 -8.13
CA HIS A 63 -4.86 7.09 -7.08
C HIS A 63 -4.46 7.62 -5.70
N ALA A 64 -3.18 7.58 -5.35
CA ALA A 64 -2.67 8.14 -4.10
C ALA A 64 -3.00 9.64 -3.96
N THR A 65 -2.88 10.39 -5.05
CA THR A 65 -3.16 11.83 -5.08
C THR A 65 -4.66 12.12 -4.93
N LYS A 66 -5.52 11.36 -5.60
CA LYS A 66 -6.99 11.47 -5.46
C LYS A 66 -7.40 11.15 -4.02
N ALA A 67 -6.90 10.05 -3.45
CA ALA A 67 -7.16 9.64 -2.08
C ALA A 67 -6.70 10.71 -1.07
N TYR A 68 -5.49 11.26 -1.25
CA TYR A 68 -5.00 12.36 -0.42
C TYR A 68 -5.90 13.60 -0.47
N LYS A 69 -6.30 14.04 -1.67
CA LYS A 69 -7.18 15.20 -1.85
C LYS A 69 -8.55 14.98 -1.18
N ALA A 70 -9.13 13.80 -1.33
CA ALA A 70 -10.39 13.46 -0.69
C ALA A 70 -10.25 13.44 0.85
N LEU A 71 -9.13 12.92 1.37
CA LEU A 71 -8.86 12.91 2.80
C LEU A 71 -8.74 14.34 3.36
N ALA A 72 -7.88 15.15 2.75
CA ALA A 72 -7.56 16.50 3.19
C ALA A 72 -8.78 17.45 3.18
N LYS A 73 -9.78 17.19 2.32
CA LYS A 73 -11.05 17.93 2.33
C LYS A 73 -11.91 17.63 3.56
N ASN A 74 -11.81 16.41 4.09
CA ASN A 74 -12.71 15.91 5.14
C ASN A 74 -12.11 15.98 6.54
N ILE A 75 -10.77 16.08 6.66
CA ILE A 75 -10.08 16.12 7.96
C ILE A 75 -8.85 17.03 7.93
N ASN A 76 -8.49 17.56 9.11
CA ASN A 76 -7.22 18.26 9.30
C ASN A 76 -6.06 17.26 9.51
N LEU A 77 -5.04 17.36 8.66
CA LEU A 77 -3.89 16.45 8.59
C LEU A 77 -2.67 16.90 9.40
N THR A 78 -2.86 17.54 10.56
CA THR A 78 -1.72 17.99 11.40
C THR A 78 -0.77 16.86 11.82
N ASN A 79 -1.28 15.63 11.93
CA ASN A 79 -0.50 14.42 12.23
C ASN A 79 -0.76 13.36 11.14
N ASN A 80 0.05 12.29 11.14
CA ASN A 80 -0.20 11.12 10.30
C ASN A 80 -1.62 10.59 10.55
N ARG A 81 -2.37 10.39 9.47
CA ARG A 81 -3.72 9.82 9.47
C ARG A 81 -3.76 8.61 8.56
N PHE A 82 -4.22 7.50 9.13
CA PHE A 82 -4.55 6.32 8.36
C PHE A 82 -5.97 6.39 7.82
N CYS A 83 -6.15 5.95 6.58
CA CYS A 83 -7.44 5.77 5.93
C CYS A 83 -7.42 4.58 4.98
N LEU A 84 -8.56 3.91 4.85
CA LEU A 84 -8.83 3.00 3.73
C LEU A 84 -9.58 3.77 2.64
N TYR A 85 -9.05 3.73 1.42
CA TYR A 85 -9.63 4.29 0.20
C TYR A 85 -10.03 3.14 -0.72
N ASP A 86 -11.31 3.01 -0.99
CA ASP A 86 -11.85 1.99 -1.89
C ASP A 86 -11.94 2.55 -3.32
N HIS A 87 -11.36 1.83 -4.28
CA HIS A 87 -11.41 2.15 -5.72
C HIS A 87 -11.40 0.86 -6.54
N ASP A 88 -12.31 0.72 -7.51
CA ASP A 88 -12.46 -0.50 -8.33
C ASP A 88 -12.53 -1.81 -7.53
N ASN A 89 -13.24 -1.81 -6.39
CA ASN A 89 -13.31 -2.94 -5.44
C ASN A 89 -11.97 -3.36 -4.83
N ILE A 90 -10.96 -2.49 -4.87
CA ILE A 90 -9.67 -2.66 -4.20
C ILE A 90 -9.57 -1.64 -3.08
N ALA A 91 -9.27 -2.12 -1.87
CA ALA A 91 -8.97 -1.26 -0.74
C ALA A 91 -7.50 -0.84 -0.77
N TYR A 92 -7.25 0.46 -0.62
CA TYR A 92 -5.92 1.02 -0.50
C TYR A 92 -5.71 1.59 0.90
N ALA A 93 -4.66 1.13 1.57
CA ALA A 93 -4.16 1.70 2.81
C ALA A 93 -3.40 2.99 2.52
N LEU A 94 -3.96 4.12 2.94
CA LEU A 94 -3.35 5.45 2.87
C LEU A 94 -2.90 5.88 4.26
N VAL A 95 -1.65 6.33 4.38
CA VAL A 95 -1.18 7.16 5.50
C VAL A 95 -0.75 8.50 4.93
N ALA A 96 -1.35 9.58 5.43
CA ALA A 96 -1.06 10.94 4.97
C ALA A 96 -0.83 11.90 6.15
N SER A 97 -0.03 12.93 5.92
CA SER A 97 0.18 14.07 6.82
C SER A 97 -0.07 15.36 6.06
N LYS A 98 0.05 16.50 6.73
CA LYS A 98 -0.03 17.81 6.08
C LYS A 98 0.96 17.85 4.91
N ASP A 99 0.42 18.09 3.73
CA ASP A 99 1.12 18.25 2.45
C ASP A 99 1.89 17.01 1.95
N ALA A 100 1.61 15.81 2.49
CA ALA A 100 2.32 14.61 2.08
C ALA A 100 1.49 13.31 2.15
N VAL A 101 1.70 12.45 1.16
CA VAL A 101 1.37 11.01 1.24
C VAL A 101 2.60 10.28 1.79
N VAL A 102 2.44 9.65 2.95
CA VAL A 102 3.51 8.90 3.63
C VAL A 102 3.55 7.46 3.15
N THR A 103 2.40 6.84 2.96
CA THR A 103 2.28 5.44 2.53
C THR A 103 1.00 5.25 1.74
N PHE A 104 1.07 4.51 0.65
CA PHE A 104 -0.09 4.14 -0.16
C PHE A 104 0.16 2.74 -0.76
N PHE A 105 -0.74 1.79 -0.51
CA PHE A 105 -0.66 0.44 -1.07
C PHE A 105 -2.00 -0.27 -1.07
N ALA A 106 -2.22 -1.14 -2.05
CA ALA A 106 -3.38 -2.02 -2.10
C ALA A 106 -3.32 -3.10 -1.01
N ASP A 107 -4.45 -3.43 -0.40
CA ASP A 107 -4.58 -4.47 0.61
C ASP A 107 -5.83 -5.31 0.32
N LEU A 108 -5.65 -6.61 0.07
CA LEU A 108 -6.76 -7.54 -0.20
C LEU A 108 -7.55 -7.89 1.08
N THR A 109 -6.91 -7.79 2.24
CA THR A 109 -7.53 -8.08 3.54
C THR A 109 -7.24 -6.90 4.48
N PRO A 110 -7.81 -5.72 4.20
CA PRO A 110 -7.48 -4.51 4.92
C PRO A 110 -7.87 -4.66 6.39
N ASN A 111 -6.86 -4.67 7.26
CA ASN A 111 -7.07 -4.63 8.70
C ASN A 111 -7.03 -3.19 9.19
N CYS A 112 -8.12 -2.72 9.77
CA CYS A 112 -8.10 -1.45 10.47
C CYS A 112 -7.21 -1.54 11.71
N ARG A 113 -6.15 -0.73 11.74
CA ARG A 113 -5.32 -0.61 12.94
C ARG A 113 -6.12 0.13 14.02
N ALA A 114 -6.48 -0.58 15.08
CA ALA A 114 -7.12 0.02 16.25
C ALA A 114 -6.19 1.12 16.83
N GLY A 115 -6.71 2.33 16.99
CA GLY A 115 -6.00 3.45 17.65
C GLY A 115 -5.36 4.51 16.74
N GLU A 116 -5.27 4.31 15.41
CA GLU A 116 -4.52 5.23 14.52
C GLU A 116 -5.30 5.78 13.30
N GLY A 117 -6.57 5.43 13.10
CA GLY A 117 -7.36 5.97 11.97
C GLY A 117 -8.80 5.48 11.89
N LYS A 118 -9.59 6.12 11.01
CA LYS A 118 -10.96 5.69 10.68
C LYS A 118 -10.91 4.67 9.55
N CYS A 119 -11.57 3.53 9.73
CA CYS A 119 -11.94 2.63 8.63
C CYS A 119 -12.82 3.40 7.64
N ASN A 120 -12.54 3.30 6.34
CA ASN A 120 -13.38 3.81 5.26
C ASN A 120 -13.72 5.30 5.41
N CYS A 121 -12.68 6.11 5.57
CA CYS A 121 -12.86 7.55 5.75
C CYS A 121 -13.10 8.29 4.42
N ILE A 122 -12.97 7.59 3.29
CA ILE A 122 -13.25 8.04 1.94
C ILE A 122 -13.89 6.88 1.18
N LYS A 123 -15.07 7.11 0.60
CA LYS A 123 -15.63 6.24 -0.44
C LYS A 123 -15.58 7.02 -1.74
N ASP A 124 -15.01 6.44 -2.79
CA ASP A 124 -15.09 7.04 -4.11
C ASP A 124 -16.57 6.99 -4.52
N VAL A 125 -17.22 8.16 -4.57
CA VAL A 125 -18.57 8.25 -5.14
C VAL A 125 -18.34 8.38 -6.62
N ALA A 126 -18.42 7.24 -7.34
CA ALA A 126 -18.47 7.24 -8.79
C ALA A 126 -19.51 8.29 -9.23
N SER A 127 -19.02 9.33 -9.91
CA SER A 127 -19.82 10.43 -10.44
C SER A 127 -20.25 10.08 -11.86
#